data_AF-A0A2P4QIF7-F1
#
_entry.id   AF-A0A2P4QIF7-F1
#
_cell.length_a   1.000
_cell.length_b   1.000
_cell.length_c   1.000
_cell.angle_alpha   90.00
_cell.angle_beta   90.00
_cell.angle_gamma   90.00
#
_symmetry.space_group_name_H-M   'P 1'
#
loop_
_entity.id
_entity.type
_entity.pdbx_description
1 polymer ?
#
loop_
_entity_poly.entity_id
_entity_poly.type
_entity_poly.pdbx_seq_one_letter_code
_entity_poly.pdbx_strand_id
1 'polypeptide(L)'
;MKQFRNLNKEELPTGIECGVTYKTDNLTLTINPSAYLNYLLNTFISLGGTTQHVSLSHLNECIESDTDVVINCSGIHAGTLGCVEDPEVYPARGQTVIVQLPQEYVNWAFFRHCAGSSNTWSDNMTYVIPRENGEVVLGGTFAQNIFKYKLNSNFSSTDVDDNIAEAIIQRCLATPSEKFDKKILICHNYVHGGFQSSYGTAKHVIEIMEEMLEKQENESNKC
;
A
#
# COMPACT_ATOMS: atom_id res chain seq x y z
N MET A 1 21.15 6.36 -0.50
CA MET A 1 20.84 7.56 -1.30
C MET A 1 22.14 8.24 -1.69
N LYS A 2 22.25 8.83 -2.89
CA LYS A 2 23.44 9.60 -3.33
C LYS A 2 23.05 11.04 -3.63
N GLN A 3 24.05 11.93 -3.61
CA GLN A 3 23.92 13.37 -3.88
C GLN A 3 22.78 14.06 -3.11
N PHE A 4 22.40 13.53 -1.93
CA PHE A 4 21.40 14.12 -1.06
C PHE A 4 21.95 15.40 -0.44
N ARG A 5 21.17 16.48 -0.53
CA ARG A 5 21.44 17.74 0.16
C ARG A 5 20.17 18.55 0.35
N ASN A 6 20.24 19.50 1.26
CA ASN A 6 19.28 20.61 1.31
C ASN A 6 19.48 21.51 0.07
N LEU A 7 18.40 22.15 -0.36
CA LEU A 7 18.44 23.25 -1.32
C LEU A 7 18.83 24.54 -0.61
N ASN A 8 19.64 25.37 -1.27
CA ASN A 8 19.92 26.73 -0.80
C ASN A 8 18.71 27.63 -1.05
N LYS A 9 18.61 28.75 -0.35
CA LYS A 9 17.43 29.64 -0.42
C LYS A 9 17.17 30.20 -1.82
N GLU A 10 18.22 30.33 -2.60
CA GLU A 10 18.24 30.81 -3.99
C GLU A 10 17.77 29.74 -5.00
N GLU A 11 17.72 28.47 -4.59
CA GLU A 11 17.24 27.34 -5.38
C GLU A 11 15.76 26.99 -5.08
N LEU A 12 15.17 27.60 -4.05
CA LEU A 12 13.79 27.34 -3.63
C LEU A 12 12.80 28.09 -4.53
N PRO A 13 11.75 27.42 -5.05
CA PRO A 13 10.64 28.10 -5.72
C PRO A 13 9.92 29.11 -4.80
N THR A 14 9.29 30.12 -5.40
CA THR A 14 8.55 31.16 -4.67
C THR A 14 7.50 30.55 -3.72
N GLY A 15 7.57 30.92 -2.44
CA GLY A 15 6.67 30.40 -1.41
C GLY A 15 6.99 28.97 -0.94
N ILE A 16 8.26 28.56 -1.05
CA ILE A 16 8.80 27.36 -0.40
C ILE A 16 9.73 27.81 0.74
N GLU A 17 9.55 27.25 1.93
CA GLU A 17 10.38 27.53 3.11
C GLU A 17 11.67 26.69 3.13
N CYS A 18 11.56 25.40 2.81
CA CYS A 18 12.67 24.46 2.78
C CYS A 18 12.47 23.41 1.67
N GLY A 19 13.55 22.75 1.29
CA GLY A 19 13.51 21.68 0.29
C GLY A 19 14.78 20.86 0.27
N VAL A 20 14.66 19.63 -0.21
CA VAL A 20 15.79 18.70 -0.39
C VAL A 20 15.87 18.26 -1.85
N THR A 21 17.07 17.94 -2.30
CA THR A 21 17.30 17.28 -3.58
C THR A 21 18.21 16.07 -3.38
N TYR A 22 18.01 15.04 -4.18
CA TYR A 22 18.87 13.88 -4.26
C TYR A 22 18.97 13.43 -5.71
N LYS A 23 20.15 12.95 -6.10
CA LYS A 23 20.37 12.27 -7.38
C LYS A 23 21.00 10.91 -7.08
N THR A 24 20.20 9.86 -7.20
CA THR A 24 20.70 8.52 -7.44
C THR A 24 21.36 8.50 -8.82
N ASP A 25 22.60 8.03 -8.91
CA ASP A 25 23.45 8.23 -10.11
C ASP A 25 22.90 7.63 -11.43
N ASN A 26 21.83 6.84 -11.39
CA ASN A 26 21.12 6.31 -12.57
C ASN A 26 19.61 6.06 -12.38
N LEU A 27 19.00 6.29 -11.20
CA LEU A 27 17.72 5.65 -10.87
C LEU A 27 16.88 6.36 -9.80
N THR A 28 16.15 7.41 -10.18
CA THR A 28 14.95 7.81 -9.41
C THR A 28 13.84 6.86 -9.83
N LEU A 29 13.52 5.87 -8.99
CA LEU A 29 12.54 4.83 -9.31
C LEU A 29 11.15 5.44 -9.50
N THR A 30 10.76 5.56 -10.77
CA THR A 30 9.40 5.92 -11.19
C THR A 30 8.74 4.66 -11.73
N ILE A 31 7.61 4.26 -11.13
CA ILE A 31 6.92 3.03 -11.50
C ILE A 31 5.84 3.36 -12.54
N ASN A 32 5.89 2.70 -13.68
CA ASN A 32 4.75 2.54 -14.58
C ASN A 32 3.88 1.38 -14.03
N PRO A 33 2.72 1.63 -13.40
CA PRO A 33 1.97 0.58 -12.72
C PRO A 33 1.49 -0.51 -13.67
N SER A 34 1.10 -0.14 -14.89
CA SER A 34 0.61 -1.08 -15.91
C SER A 34 1.70 -2.03 -16.38
N ALA A 35 2.93 -1.54 -16.59
CA ALA A 35 4.06 -2.41 -16.94
C ALA A 35 4.50 -3.29 -15.75
N TYR A 36 4.62 -2.69 -14.56
CA TYR A 36 5.12 -3.35 -13.36
C TYR A 36 4.18 -4.44 -12.83
N LEU A 37 2.87 -4.20 -12.80
CA LEU A 37 1.89 -5.21 -12.37
C LEU A 37 1.82 -6.40 -13.35
N ASN A 38 1.95 -6.17 -14.66
CA ASN A 38 2.06 -7.24 -15.64
C ASN A 38 3.37 -8.04 -15.48
N TYR A 39 4.49 -7.38 -15.16
CA TYR A 39 5.74 -8.07 -14.82
C TYR A 39 5.58 -8.97 -13.58
N LEU A 40 4.96 -8.48 -12.50
CA LEU A 40 4.73 -9.28 -11.29
C LEU A 40 3.78 -10.46 -11.56
N LEU A 41 2.69 -10.25 -12.29
CA LEU A 41 1.74 -11.29 -12.70
C LEU A 41 2.41 -12.38 -13.53
N ASN A 42 3.17 -12.00 -14.56
CA ASN A 42 3.91 -12.94 -15.40
C ASN A 42 4.98 -13.70 -14.59
N THR A 43 5.64 -13.03 -13.64
CA THR A 43 6.61 -13.66 -12.73
C THR A 43 5.93 -14.72 -11.88
N PHE A 44 4.81 -14.40 -11.22
CA PHE A 44 4.01 -15.33 -10.42
C PHE A 44 3.56 -16.55 -11.23
N ILE A 45 3.02 -16.35 -12.44
CA ILE A 45 2.62 -17.45 -13.33
C ILE A 45 3.84 -18.30 -13.75
N SER A 46 4.99 -17.68 -14.05
CA SER A 46 6.22 -18.41 -14.42
C SER A 46 6.80 -19.27 -13.30
N LEU A 47 6.45 -18.96 -12.04
CA LEU A 47 6.81 -19.75 -10.84
C LEU A 47 5.76 -20.83 -10.51
N GLY A 48 4.75 -21.04 -11.37
CA GLY A 48 3.70 -22.03 -11.20
C GLY A 48 2.40 -21.50 -10.58
N GLY A 49 2.30 -20.20 -10.30
CA GLY A 49 1.10 -19.57 -9.77
C GLY A 49 -0.07 -19.59 -10.75
N THR A 50 -1.28 -19.82 -10.22
CA THR A 50 -2.53 -19.83 -11.00
C THR A 50 -3.41 -18.63 -10.63
N THR A 51 -4.27 -18.19 -11.56
CA THR A 51 -5.09 -16.99 -11.36
C THR A 51 -6.55 -17.23 -11.74
N GLN A 52 -7.47 -16.76 -10.89
CA GLN A 52 -8.91 -16.78 -11.14
C GLN A 52 -9.45 -15.35 -11.03
N HIS A 53 -10.38 -14.96 -11.90
CA HIS A 53 -11.07 -13.67 -11.82
C HIS A 53 -12.44 -13.89 -11.16
N VAL A 54 -12.53 -13.52 -9.88
CA VAL A 54 -13.71 -13.70 -9.03
C VAL A 54 -14.00 -12.43 -8.21
N SER A 55 -15.23 -12.30 -7.74
CA SER A 55 -15.66 -11.26 -6.80
C SER A 55 -16.13 -11.96 -5.53
N LEU A 56 -15.50 -11.68 -4.39
CA LEU A 56 -15.79 -12.32 -3.11
C LEU A 56 -16.52 -11.32 -2.19
N SER A 57 -17.63 -11.74 -1.61
CA SER A 57 -18.32 -11.01 -0.53
C SER A 57 -17.75 -11.33 0.85
N HIS A 58 -17.12 -12.50 1.02
CA HIS A 58 -16.64 -13.04 2.29
C HIS A 58 -15.40 -13.94 2.07
N LEU A 59 -14.40 -13.90 2.97
CA LEU A 59 -13.18 -14.73 2.84
C LEU A 59 -13.44 -16.24 2.70
N ASN A 60 -14.51 -16.78 3.29
CA ASN A 60 -14.85 -18.21 3.21
C ASN A 60 -15.21 -18.68 1.78
N GLU A 61 -15.36 -17.76 0.83
CA GLU A 61 -15.59 -18.06 -0.60
C GLU A 61 -14.31 -18.42 -1.38
N CYS A 62 -13.11 -18.16 -0.84
CA CYS A 62 -11.83 -18.59 -1.44
C CYS A 62 -11.06 -19.65 -0.63
N ILE A 63 -11.66 -20.15 0.46
CA ILE A 63 -11.12 -21.27 1.23
C ILE A 63 -11.68 -22.59 0.67
N GLU A 64 -10.81 -23.45 0.18
CA GLU A 64 -11.12 -24.82 -0.24
C GLU A 64 -10.42 -25.85 0.67
N SER A 65 -10.75 -27.14 0.53
CA SER A 65 -10.26 -28.18 1.46
C SER A 65 -8.74 -28.41 1.42
N ASP A 66 -8.10 -28.03 0.32
CA ASP A 66 -6.64 -28.05 0.10
C ASP A 66 -5.98 -26.69 0.35
N THR A 67 -6.72 -25.68 0.81
CA THR A 67 -6.14 -24.40 1.25
C THR A 67 -5.43 -24.58 2.59
N ASP A 68 -4.18 -24.11 2.70
CA ASP A 68 -3.43 -24.06 3.97
C ASP A 68 -3.38 -22.63 4.53
N VAL A 69 -3.13 -21.64 3.67
CA VAL A 69 -2.97 -20.23 4.02
C VAL A 69 -3.76 -19.33 3.07
N VAL A 70 -4.39 -18.28 3.60
CA VAL A 70 -5.01 -17.20 2.81
C VAL A 70 -4.32 -15.86 3.11
N ILE A 71 -3.76 -15.22 2.08
CA ILE A 71 -3.20 -13.87 2.20
C ILE A 71 -4.23 -12.84 1.68
N ASN A 72 -4.85 -12.12 2.61
CA ASN A 72 -5.86 -11.10 2.33
C ASN A 72 -5.21 -9.78 1.89
N CYS A 73 -5.04 -9.63 0.56
CA CYS A 73 -4.56 -8.41 -0.09
C CYS A 73 -5.71 -7.51 -0.64
N SER A 74 -6.92 -7.58 -0.06
CA SER A 74 -8.14 -6.98 -0.66
C SER A 74 -8.24 -5.44 -0.64
N GLY A 75 -7.25 -4.74 -0.08
CA GLY A 75 -7.16 -3.29 -0.11
C GLY A 75 -8.31 -2.60 0.65
N ILE A 76 -9.04 -1.70 -0.02
CA ILE A 76 -10.17 -0.98 0.58
C ILE A 76 -11.36 -1.92 0.86
N HIS A 77 -11.48 -3.04 0.13
CA HIS A 77 -12.59 -4.00 0.32
C HIS A 77 -12.54 -4.69 1.70
N ALA A 78 -11.39 -4.68 2.39
CA ALA A 78 -11.26 -5.18 3.75
C ALA A 78 -12.25 -4.54 4.75
N GLY A 79 -12.69 -3.30 4.52
CA GLY A 79 -13.73 -2.63 5.34
C GLY A 79 -15.16 -3.14 5.12
N THR A 80 -15.39 -4.01 4.11
CA THR A 80 -16.72 -4.56 3.76
C THR A 80 -16.70 -6.05 3.42
N LEU A 81 -15.54 -6.71 3.48
CA LEU A 81 -15.35 -8.13 3.20
C LEU A 81 -15.72 -8.95 4.44
N GLY A 82 -16.67 -9.87 4.31
CA GLY A 82 -17.13 -10.72 5.42
C GLY A 82 -16.00 -11.54 6.06
N CYS A 83 -16.03 -11.61 7.40
CA CYS A 83 -14.92 -12.02 8.27
C CYS A 83 -13.67 -11.11 8.27
N VAL A 84 -13.81 -9.86 7.82
CA VAL A 84 -12.77 -8.81 7.99
C VAL A 84 -13.40 -7.54 8.53
N GLU A 85 -14.31 -6.94 7.76
CA GLU A 85 -15.18 -5.81 8.13
C GLU A 85 -14.47 -4.68 8.91
N ASP A 86 -13.21 -4.38 8.55
CA ASP A 86 -12.33 -3.55 9.38
C ASP A 86 -12.72 -2.06 9.34
N PRO A 87 -13.15 -1.46 10.47
CA PRO A 87 -13.75 -0.13 10.49
C PRO A 87 -12.74 1.02 10.33
N GLU A 88 -11.43 0.76 10.46
CA GLU A 88 -10.39 1.78 10.21
C GLU A 88 -9.97 1.82 8.73
N VAL A 89 -10.55 0.98 7.87
CA VAL A 89 -10.36 1.01 6.42
C VAL A 89 -11.29 2.05 5.77
N TYR A 90 -10.73 3.18 5.32
CA TYR A 90 -11.48 4.22 4.62
C TYR A 90 -10.76 4.71 3.35
N PRO A 91 -11.51 5.14 2.31
CA PRO A 91 -10.92 5.67 1.09
C PRO A 91 -10.33 7.08 1.29
N ALA A 92 -9.13 7.30 0.74
CA ALA A 92 -8.56 8.63 0.52
C ALA A 92 -8.52 8.91 -0.99
N ARG A 93 -9.14 10.00 -1.45
CA ARG A 93 -9.29 10.30 -2.89
C ARG A 93 -8.08 11.03 -3.44
N GLY A 94 -7.21 10.28 -4.12
CA GLY A 94 -6.19 10.81 -5.03
C GLY A 94 -6.76 11.12 -6.41
N GLN A 95 -6.45 12.29 -6.98
CA GLN A 95 -6.71 12.64 -8.37
C GLN A 95 -5.42 13.08 -9.04
N THR A 96 -5.21 12.62 -10.28
CA THR A 96 -4.05 12.93 -11.14
C THR A 96 -4.51 13.28 -12.55
N VAL A 97 -3.58 13.83 -13.34
CA VAL A 97 -3.67 14.01 -14.80
C VAL A 97 -2.44 13.33 -15.40
N ILE A 98 -2.63 12.58 -16.48
CA ILE A 98 -1.50 12.01 -17.25
C ILE A 98 -1.36 12.81 -18.54
N VAL A 99 -0.14 13.25 -18.85
CA VAL A 99 0.20 13.93 -20.11
C VAL A 99 1.35 13.19 -20.81
N GLN A 100 1.42 13.25 -22.13
CA GLN A 100 2.56 12.72 -22.89
C GLN A 100 3.55 13.86 -23.18
N LEU A 101 4.82 13.71 -22.80
CA LEU A 101 5.88 14.69 -23.04
C LEU A 101 7.19 13.98 -23.43
N PRO A 102 7.95 14.49 -24.41
CA PRO A 102 9.30 13.97 -24.68
C PRO A 102 10.21 14.10 -23.45
N GLN A 103 11.00 13.06 -23.18
CA GLN A 103 11.79 12.94 -21.94
C GLN A 103 12.83 14.05 -21.76
N GLU A 104 13.27 14.69 -22.85
CA GLU A 104 14.15 15.87 -22.82
C GLU A 104 13.56 17.06 -22.04
N TYR A 105 12.24 17.18 -21.93
CA TYR A 105 11.57 18.23 -21.17
C TYR A 105 11.36 17.86 -19.69
N VAL A 106 11.14 16.57 -19.38
CA VAL A 106 10.83 16.07 -18.04
C VAL A 106 11.59 14.78 -17.72
N ASN A 107 12.87 14.93 -17.35
CA ASN A 107 13.73 13.87 -16.82
C ASN A 107 13.94 13.99 -15.28
N TRP A 108 13.07 14.74 -14.62
CA TRP A 108 13.12 15.08 -13.19
C TRP A 108 11.76 14.81 -12.56
N ALA A 109 11.78 14.39 -11.30
CA ALA A 109 10.58 14.25 -10.48
C ALA A 109 10.62 15.25 -9.32
N PHE A 110 9.45 15.70 -8.85
CA PHE A 110 9.36 16.43 -7.59
C PHE A 110 8.05 16.12 -6.85
N PHE A 111 8.08 16.40 -5.56
CA PHE A 111 6.91 16.45 -4.69
C PHE A 111 6.97 17.74 -3.88
N ARG A 112 5.85 18.46 -3.83
CA ARG A 112 5.59 19.66 -3.01
C ARG A 112 4.33 19.39 -2.20
N HIS A 113 4.39 19.59 -0.90
CA HIS A 113 3.19 19.74 -0.08
C HIS A 113 2.91 21.23 0.10
N CYS A 114 1.73 21.70 -0.31
CA CYS A 114 1.27 23.06 0.02
C CYS A 114 0.35 22.98 1.24
N ALA A 115 0.85 23.36 2.42
CA ALA A 115 0.00 23.68 3.56
C ALA A 115 -0.86 24.91 3.19
N GLY A 116 -2.12 24.67 2.82
CA GLY A 116 -3.02 25.71 2.32
C GLY A 116 -3.66 26.49 3.46
N SER A 117 -3.55 27.81 3.45
CA SER A 117 -4.18 28.70 4.46
C SER A 117 -5.68 28.93 4.21
N SER A 118 -6.42 27.90 3.79
CA SER A 118 -7.84 27.96 3.45
C SER A 118 -8.63 26.89 4.20
N ASN A 119 -9.86 27.22 4.61
CA ASN A 119 -10.75 26.35 5.41
C ASN A 119 -11.38 25.20 4.60
N THR A 120 -10.60 24.60 3.70
CA THR A 120 -10.98 23.59 2.71
C THR A 120 -10.26 22.29 3.01
N TRP A 121 -11.01 21.21 3.27
CA TRP A 121 -10.47 19.89 3.63
C TRP A 121 -9.88 19.16 2.42
N SER A 122 -8.76 19.68 1.93
CA SER A 122 -8.02 19.18 0.77
C SER A 122 -6.57 19.67 0.84
N ASP A 123 -5.64 18.80 1.21
CA ASP A 123 -4.22 19.12 1.09
C ASP A 123 -3.84 19.18 -0.40
N ASN A 124 -3.42 20.37 -0.83
CA ASN A 124 -2.97 20.62 -2.18
C ASN A 124 -1.51 20.15 -2.32
N MET A 125 -1.35 18.84 -2.50
CA MET A 125 -0.08 18.27 -2.92
C MET A 125 0.17 18.61 -4.39
N THR A 126 1.43 18.70 -4.79
CA THR A 126 1.81 18.87 -6.19
C THR A 126 3.01 17.99 -6.48
N TYR A 127 2.84 17.06 -7.41
CA TYR A 127 3.93 16.16 -7.83
C TYR A 127 3.95 15.99 -9.33
N VAL A 128 5.17 15.80 -9.84
CA VAL A 128 5.43 15.47 -11.24
C VAL A 128 6.31 14.23 -11.23
N ILE A 129 5.83 13.16 -11.87
CA ILE A 129 6.48 11.85 -11.91
C ILE A 129 6.52 11.43 -13.39
N PRO A 130 7.64 11.61 -14.10
CA PRO A 130 7.81 11.05 -15.44
C PRO A 130 7.84 9.52 -15.40
N ARG A 131 7.58 8.88 -16.53
CA ARG A 131 7.69 7.44 -16.76
C ARG A 131 8.54 7.14 -17.99
N GLU A 132 9.10 5.94 -18.03
CA GLU A 132 9.95 5.40 -19.11
C GLU A 132 9.32 5.46 -20.53
N ASN A 133 7.99 5.50 -20.62
CA ASN A 133 7.23 5.59 -21.88
C ASN A 133 6.91 7.04 -22.33
N GLY A 134 7.40 8.06 -21.62
CA GLY A 134 7.12 9.47 -21.90
C GLY A 134 5.76 9.96 -21.39
N GLU A 135 5.00 9.13 -20.66
CA GLU A 135 3.94 9.64 -19.81
C GLU A 135 4.55 10.45 -18.65
N VAL A 136 3.87 11.50 -18.22
CA VAL A 136 4.18 12.25 -17.01
C VAL A 136 2.91 12.34 -16.17
N VAL A 137 2.97 11.79 -14.96
CA VAL A 137 1.88 11.89 -13.99
C VAL A 137 2.00 13.20 -13.25
N LEU A 138 0.97 14.04 -13.40
CA LEU A 138 0.79 15.29 -12.68
C LEU A 138 -0.23 15.05 -11.56
N GLY A 139 0.15 15.32 -10.32
CA GLY A 139 -0.74 15.28 -9.17
C GLY A 139 -0.60 16.53 -8.29
N GLY A 140 -1.40 16.67 -7.23
CA GLY A 140 -2.52 15.77 -6.92
C GLY A 140 -3.35 16.24 -5.73
N THR A 141 -4.57 15.74 -5.63
CA THR A 141 -5.42 15.98 -4.44
C THR A 141 -5.13 14.92 -3.37
N PHE A 142 -5.17 15.30 -2.10
CA PHE A 142 -5.36 14.35 -1.00
C PHE A 142 -6.59 14.74 -0.19
N ALA A 143 -7.71 14.07 -0.47
CA ALA A 143 -8.96 14.23 0.27
C ALA A 143 -9.25 12.95 1.08
N GLN A 144 -8.93 12.98 2.37
CA GLN A 144 -9.44 11.99 3.32
C GLN A 144 -10.96 12.13 3.44
N ASN A 145 -11.65 11.04 3.76
CA ASN A 145 -13.10 11.00 3.61
C ASN A 145 -13.83 11.93 4.60
N ILE A 146 -14.73 12.76 4.08
CA ILE A 146 -15.52 13.76 4.83
C ILE A 146 -16.38 13.09 5.94
N PHE A 147 -16.59 11.78 5.87
CA PHE A 147 -17.29 10.99 6.88
C PHE A 147 -16.52 10.78 8.20
N LYS A 148 -15.17 10.84 8.25
CA LYS A 148 -14.45 10.67 9.53
C LYS A 148 -14.59 11.88 10.47
N TYR A 149 -15.01 13.05 9.96
CA TYR A 149 -15.22 14.29 10.72
C TYR A 149 -16.31 14.26 11.82
N LYS A 150 -16.92 13.11 12.10
CA LYS A 150 -17.82 12.90 13.25
C LYS A 150 -17.32 11.89 14.30
N LEU A 151 -16.23 11.16 14.03
CA LEU A 151 -15.70 10.13 14.93
C LEU A 151 -14.18 10.24 15.04
N ASN A 152 -13.77 10.81 16.18
CA ASN A 152 -12.45 10.74 16.79
C ASN A 152 -11.27 11.38 16.03
N SER A 153 -10.82 12.50 16.59
CA SER A 153 -9.46 13.02 16.41
C SER A 153 -8.40 12.03 16.93
N ASN A 154 -7.13 12.30 16.60
CA ASN A 154 -5.92 11.63 17.11
C ASN A 154 -5.40 10.42 16.30
N PHE A 155 -5.37 10.52 14.97
CA PHE A 155 -4.41 9.75 14.16
C PHE A 155 -3.50 10.69 13.37
N SER A 156 -2.27 10.86 13.86
CA SER A 156 -1.23 11.68 13.25
C SER A 156 0.15 11.05 13.43
N SER A 157 0.32 9.83 12.92
CA SER A 157 1.64 9.28 12.58
C SER A 157 1.57 8.56 11.23
N THR A 158 2.73 8.46 10.58
CA THR A 158 2.99 7.63 9.39
C THR A 158 3.90 6.44 9.70
N ASP A 159 4.21 6.22 10.98
CA ASP A 159 4.99 5.08 11.45
C ASP A 159 4.16 3.78 11.39
N VAL A 160 4.84 2.63 11.43
CA VAL A 160 4.16 1.35 11.68
C VAL A 160 3.79 1.31 13.17
N ASP A 161 2.50 1.24 13.47
CA ASP A 161 2.03 1.01 14.84
C ASP A 161 2.00 -0.50 15.09
N ASP A 162 3.01 -0.99 15.81
CA ASP A 162 3.16 -2.40 16.18
C ASP A 162 1.93 -2.93 16.95
N ASN A 163 1.19 -2.07 17.67
CA ASN A 163 -0.05 -2.45 18.36
C ASN A 163 -1.20 -2.69 17.38
N ILE A 164 -1.24 -1.96 16.25
CA ILE A 164 -2.22 -2.19 15.17
C ILE A 164 -1.83 -3.46 14.41
N ALA A 165 -0.54 -3.68 14.14
CA ALA A 165 -0.05 -4.91 13.52
C ALA A 165 -0.39 -6.15 14.37
N GLU A 166 -0.07 -6.12 15.66
CA GLU A 166 -0.42 -7.18 16.62
C GLU A 166 -1.94 -7.35 16.72
N ALA A 167 -2.73 -6.27 16.82
CA ALA A 167 -4.18 -6.36 16.85
C ALA A 167 -4.78 -6.93 15.56
N ILE A 168 -4.15 -6.72 14.40
CA ILE A 168 -4.53 -7.36 13.13
C ILE A 168 -4.22 -8.86 13.19
N ILE A 169 -3.03 -9.26 13.67
CA ILE A 169 -2.64 -10.67 13.84
C ILE A 169 -3.59 -11.38 14.81
N GLN A 170 -3.95 -10.75 15.94
CA GLN A 170 -4.91 -11.32 16.90
C GLN A 170 -6.33 -11.44 16.30
N ARG A 171 -6.77 -10.50 15.45
CA ARG A 171 -8.03 -10.66 14.68
C ARG A 171 -7.96 -11.83 13.68
N CYS A 172 -6.82 -12.05 13.04
CA CYS A 172 -6.60 -13.21 12.17
C CYS A 172 -6.70 -14.53 12.95
N LEU A 173 -5.99 -14.64 14.08
CA LEU A 173 -6.01 -15.84 14.95
C LEU A 173 -7.39 -16.12 15.56
N ALA A 174 -8.19 -15.07 15.79
CA ALA A 174 -9.55 -15.15 16.31
C ALA A 174 -10.63 -15.48 15.25
N THR A 175 -10.25 -15.69 13.98
CA THR A 175 -11.19 -15.95 12.87
C THR A 175 -11.06 -17.40 12.37
N PRO A 176 -11.59 -18.41 13.10
CA PRO A 176 -11.65 -19.78 12.61
C PRO A 176 -12.66 -19.89 11.47
N SER A 177 -12.23 -20.35 10.30
CA SER A 177 -13.13 -20.86 9.29
C SER A 177 -13.70 -22.21 9.75
N GLU A 178 -14.94 -22.26 10.24
CA GLU A 178 -15.64 -23.52 10.56
C GLU A 178 -15.91 -24.39 9.30
N LYS A 179 -15.57 -23.88 8.11
CA LYS A 179 -15.56 -24.61 6.84
C LYS A 179 -14.44 -25.68 6.88
N PHE A 180 -14.81 -26.96 6.80
CA PHE A 180 -13.93 -28.15 6.69
C PHE A 180 -13.18 -28.62 7.96
N ASP A 181 -13.60 -28.23 9.18
CA ASP A 181 -12.96 -28.63 10.45
C ASP A 181 -11.44 -28.31 10.55
N LYS A 182 -10.90 -27.49 9.64
CA LYS A 182 -9.49 -27.14 9.52
C LYS A 182 -9.27 -25.68 9.94
N LYS A 183 -8.33 -25.44 10.86
CA LYS A 183 -7.81 -24.09 11.09
C LYS A 183 -7.01 -23.65 9.86
N ILE A 184 -7.48 -22.62 9.16
CA ILE A 184 -6.76 -21.97 8.07
C ILE A 184 -5.98 -20.80 8.63
N LEU A 185 -4.70 -20.65 8.26
CA LEU A 185 -3.94 -19.46 8.59
C LEU A 185 -4.36 -18.32 7.66
N ILE A 186 -4.84 -17.21 8.22
CA ILE A 186 -5.16 -16.01 7.45
C ILE A 186 -4.13 -14.93 7.78
N CYS A 187 -3.48 -14.38 6.77
CA CYS A 187 -2.55 -13.26 6.91
C CYS A 187 -3.14 -12.02 6.22
N HIS A 188 -3.13 -10.87 6.89
CA HIS A 188 -3.70 -9.63 6.34
C HIS A 188 -2.60 -8.70 5.79
N ASN A 189 -2.78 -8.21 4.55
CA ASN A 189 -1.84 -7.32 3.87
C ASN A 189 -2.60 -6.31 2.99
N TYR A 190 -3.43 -5.48 3.62
CA TYR A 190 -4.27 -4.48 2.95
C TYR A 190 -3.95 -3.06 3.42
N VAL A 191 -4.57 -2.07 2.76
CA VAL A 191 -4.39 -0.62 2.98
C VAL A 191 -2.92 -0.17 2.98
N HIS A 192 -2.44 0.24 1.80
CA HIS A 192 -1.10 0.80 1.62
C HIS A 192 -1.19 2.18 0.94
N GLY A 193 -0.42 3.15 1.42
CA GLY A 193 -0.42 4.52 0.88
C GLY A 193 0.31 4.70 -0.47
N GLY A 194 1.00 3.68 -0.97
CA GLY A 194 1.74 3.74 -2.24
C GLY A 194 2.61 2.51 -2.48
N PHE A 195 3.24 2.44 -3.66
CA PHE A 195 4.07 1.30 -4.07
C PHE A 195 5.38 1.15 -3.27
N GLN A 196 5.87 2.21 -2.63
CA GLN A 196 7.20 2.23 -2.00
C GLN A 196 7.37 1.26 -0.82
N SER A 197 6.28 0.82 -0.17
CA SER A 197 6.32 -0.18 0.91
C SER A 197 6.20 -1.62 0.43
N SER A 198 5.80 -1.87 -0.83
CA SER A 198 5.31 -3.17 -1.31
C SER A 198 6.23 -4.36 -1.05
N TYR A 199 7.53 -4.26 -1.36
CA TYR A 199 8.50 -5.32 -1.05
C TYR A 199 8.74 -5.51 0.45
N GLY A 200 8.61 -4.45 1.26
CA GLY A 200 8.76 -4.51 2.71
C GLY A 200 7.58 -5.19 3.39
N THR A 201 6.35 -4.81 3.05
CA THR A 201 5.14 -5.45 3.60
C THR A 201 5.00 -6.89 3.13
N ALA A 202 5.27 -7.17 1.85
CA ALA A 202 5.29 -8.54 1.34
C ALA A 202 6.30 -9.44 2.08
N LYS A 203 7.53 -8.95 2.34
CA LYS A 203 8.53 -9.70 3.10
C LYS A 203 8.07 -9.96 4.54
N HIS A 204 7.55 -8.95 5.22
CA HIS A 204 7.09 -9.06 6.60
C HIS A 204 5.91 -10.04 6.77
N VAL A 205 5.01 -10.08 5.78
CA VAL A 205 3.89 -11.04 5.74
C VAL A 205 4.38 -12.48 5.60
N ILE A 206 5.44 -12.73 4.82
CA ILE A 206 6.07 -14.06 4.74
C ILE A 206 6.71 -14.43 6.08
N GLU A 207 7.45 -13.50 6.72
CA GLU A 207 8.08 -13.74 8.03
C GLU A 207 7.03 -14.11 9.11
N ILE A 208 5.91 -13.38 9.18
CA ILE A 208 4.80 -13.71 10.08
C ILE A 208 4.15 -15.05 9.73
N MET A 209 3.96 -15.34 8.43
CA MET A 209 3.35 -16.59 7.97
C MET A 209 4.21 -17.80 8.35
N GLU A 210 5.51 -17.75 8.09
CA GLU A 210 6.49 -18.79 8.45
C GLU A 210 6.50 -19.02 9.97
N GLU A 211 6.59 -17.95 10.77
CA GLU A 211 6.50 -18.03 12.24
C GLU A 211 5.21 -18.68 12.74
N MET A 212 4.06 -18.45 12.10
CA MET A 212 2.78 -19.01 12.54
C MET A 212 2.61 -20.48 12.12
N LEU A 213 3.14 -20.88 10.96
CA LEU A 213 3.18 -22.27 10.53
C LEU A 213 4.07 -23.11 11.47
N GLU A 214 5.27 -22.62 11.81
CA GLU A 214 6.15 -23.28 12.79
C GLU A 214 5.44 -23.46 14.15
N LYS A 215 4.68 -22.46 14.61
CA LYS A 215 3.93 -22.55 15.87
C LYS A 215 2.83 -23.61 15.80
N GLN A 216 2.08 -23.71 14.69
CA GLN A 216 1.04 -24.73 14.51
C GLN A 216 1.59 -26.16 14.45
N GLU A 217 2.72 -26.38 13.78
CA GLU A 217 3.41 -27.68 13.82
C GLU A 217 3.89 -28.03 15.24
N ASN A 218 4.47 -27.05 15.95
CA ASN A 218 4.96 -27.24 17.32
C ASN A 218 3.85 -27.41 18.37
N GLU A 219 2.61 -27.03 18.09
CA GLU A 219 1.43 -27.37 18.90
C GLU A 219 0.90 -28.76 18.55
N SER A 220 0.81 -29.09 17.26
CA SER A 220 0.31 -30.38 16.76
C SER A 220 1.18 -31.56 17.21
N ASN A 221 2.50 -31.37 17.26
CA ASN A 221 3.48 -32.36 17.73
C ASN A 221 3.53 -32.55 19.28
N LYS A 222 2.60 -31.94 20.04
CA LYS A 222 2.49 -32.09 21.51
C LYS A 222 1.25 -32.85 21.98
N CYS A 223 0.41 -33.33 21.07
CA CYS A 223 -0.75 -34.17 21.34
C CYS A 223 -0.48 -35.66 21.05
#